data_AF-A0A9E0U457-F1
#
_entry.id   AF-A0A9E0U457-F1
#
_cell.length_a   1.000
_cell.length_b   1.000
_cell.length_c   1.000
_cell.angle_alpha   90.00
_cell.angle_beta   90.00
_cell.angle_gamma   90.00
#
_symmetry.space_group_name_H-M   'P 1'
#
loop_
_entity.id
_entity.type
_entity.pdbx_description
1 polymer ?
#
loop_
_entity_poly.entity_id
_entity_poly.type
_entity_poly.pdbx_seq_one_letter_code
_entity_poly.pdbx_strand_id
1 'polypeptide(L)' 'MSSWGCPHEINGKCTHINNLPCDPGMKGCVLAGRYVFANSEEKNARLLEKQARKASAESEAITPKDKQEE' A
#
# COMPACT_ATOMS: atom_id res chain seq x y z
N MET A 1 14.69 -16.98 -15.29
CA MET A 1 15.31 -16.07 -14.30
C MET A 1 14.26 -15.05 -13.91
N SER A 2 13.69 -15.17 -12.72
CA SER A 2 12.71 -14.22 -12.20
C SER A 2 13.41 -12.89 -11.89
N SER A 3 13.52 -12.03 -12.90
CA SER A 3 14.08 -10.69 -12.72
C SER A 3 13.12 -9.93 -11.81
N TRP A 4 13.49 -9.75 -10.55
CA TRP A 4 12.76 -8.96 -9.56
C TRP A 4 12.98 -7.45 -9.83
N GLY A 5 12.80 -7.07 -11.10
CA GLY A 5 12.90 -5.71 -11.60
C GLY A 5 11.51 -5.15 -11.85
N CYS A 6 11.36 -3.83 -11.69
CA CYS A 6 10.10 -3.18 -12.01
C CYS A 6 9.88 -3.21 -13.54
N PRO A 7 8.72 -3.67 -14.05
CA PRO A 7 8.48 -3.74 -15.51
C PRO A 7 8.46 -2.35 -16.18
N HIS A 8 8.32 -1.29 -15.38
CA HIS A 8 8.36 0.10 -15.84
C HIS A 8 9.76 0.73 -15.74
N GLU A 9 10.75 0.01 -15.23
CA GLU A 9 12.13 0.49 -15.18
C GLU A 9 12.80 0.37 -16.55
N ILE A 10 13.32 1.49 -17.05
CA ILE A 10 14.15 1.55 -18.25
C ILE A 10 15.38 2.41 -17.93
N ASN A 11 16.59 1.85 -18.05
CA ASN A 11 17.86 2.54 -17.72
C ASN A 11 17.88 3.13 -16.29
N GLY A 12 17.35 2.41 -15.29
CA GLY A 12 17.27 2.88 -13.90
C GLY A 12 16.25 3.98 -13.65
N LYS A 13 15.39 4.30 -14.63
CA LYS A 13 14.32 5.30 -14.52
C LYS A 13 12.95 4.65 -14.62
N CYS A 14 12.00 5.12 -13.83
CA CYS A 14 10.63 4.64 -13.85
C CYS A 14 9.80 5.40 -14.89
N THR A 15 9.41 4.72 -15.96
CA THR A 15 8.51 5.29 -17.00
C THR A 15 7.11 5.60 -16.48
N HIS A 16 6.70 4.94 -15.39
CA HIS A 16 5.41 5.19 -14.75
C HIS A 16 5.40 6.44 -13.86
N ILE A 17 6.57 6.84 -13.35
CA ILE A 17 6.72 7.96 -12.41
C ILE A 17 7.69 8.99 -13.01
N ASN A 18 7.22 9.82 -13.93
CA ASN A 18 7.94 11.01 -14.45
C ASN A 18 9.41 10.78 -14.84
N ASN A 19 9.83 9.56 -15.22
CA ASN A 19 11.23 9.20 -15.48
C ASN A 19 12.19 9.47 -14.31
N LEU A 20 11.68 9.40 -13.07
CA LEU A 20 12.47 9.49 -11.84
C LEU A 20 13.31 8.22 -11.62
N PRO A 21 14.36 8.27 -10.77
CA PRO A 21 15.09 7.08 -10.34
C PRO A 21 14.11 6.00 -9.86
N CYS A 22 14.24 4.79 -10.41
CA CYS A 22 13.32 3.71 -10.10
C CYS A 22 13.65 3.10 -8.74
N ASP A 23 12.89 3.46 -7.72
CA ASP A 23 12.99 2.86 -6.40
C ASP A 23 11.65 2.21 -6.00
N PRO A 24 11.65 0.91 -5.63
CA PRO A 24 10.44 0.19 -5.34
C PRO A 24 9.78 0.71 -4.05
N GLY A 25 8.49 1.01 -4.16
CA GLY A 25 7.68 1.55 -3.06
C GLY A 25 7.59 3.07 -2.99
N MET A 26 8.23 3.81 -3.91
CA MET A 26 8.03 5.25 -4.01
C MET A 26 6.56 5.63 -4.29
N LYS A 27 6.19 6.88 -3.93
CA LYS A 27 4.87 7.44 -4.22
C LYS A 27 4.59 7.40 -5.73
N GLY A 28 3.58 6.65 -6.12
CA GLY A 28 3.22 6.42 -7.54
C GLY A 28 3.72 5.08 -8.11
N CYS A 29 4.51 4.30 -7.37
CA CYS A 29 4.89 2.95 -7.75
C CYS A 29 3.68 2.00 -7.67
N VAL A 30 3.59 1.05 -8.59
CA VAL A 30 2.52 0.03 -8.58
C VAL A 30 2.51 -0.83 -7.31
N LEU A 31 3.65 -0.93 -6.62
CA LEU A 31 3.81 -1.64 -5.36
C LEU A 31 3.38 -0.80 -4.14
N ALA A 32 3.39 0.53 -4.25
CA ALA A 32 3.01 1.42 -3.17
C ALA A 32 1.51 1.26 -2.88
N GLY A 33 1.15 0.97 -1.62
CA GLY A 33 -0.24 0.66 -1.30
C GLY A 33 -0.63 -0.81 -1.47
N ARG A 34 0.30 -1.71 -1.86
CA ARG A 34 0.06 -3.17 -1.97
C ARG A 34 0.99 -4.01 -1.11
N TYR A 35 2.24 -3.61 -0.97
CA TYR A 35 3.26 -4.34 -0.22
C TYR A 35 3.89 -3.46 0.85
N VAL A 36 4.21 -4.06 2.00
CA VAL A 36 4.87 -3.38 3.11
C VAL A 36 6.38 -3.42 2.88
N PHE A 37 7.01 -2.25 2.86
CA PHE A 37 8.45 -2.10 2.73
C PHE A 37 9.09 -1.99 4.11
N ALA A 38 9.98 -2.91 4.46
CA ALA A 38 10.66 -2.91 5.77
C ALA A 38 11.68 -1.78 5.95
N ASN A 39 12.22 -1.25 4.85
CA ASN A 39 13.30 -0.25 4.89
C ASN A 39 12.81 1.21 4.91
N SER A 40 11.51 1.46 4.73
CA SER A 40 10.99 2.84 4.65
C SER A 40 9.51 2.92 5.02
N GLU A 41 9.20 3.56 6.14
CA GLU A 41 7.82 3.77 6.59
C GLU A 41 7.08 4.80 5.73
N GLU A 42 7.78 5.78 5.18
CA GLU A 42 7.22 6.78 4.25
C GLU A 42 6.57 6.14 3.01
N LYS A 43 7.14 5.03 2.52
CA LYS A 43 6.62 4.25 1.39
C LYS A 43 5.32 3.50 1.75
N ASN A 44 5.12 3.26 3.05
CA ASN A 44 3.95 2.57 3.59
C ASN A 44 2.83 3.52 4.01
N ALA A 45 3.02 4.85 3.96
CA ALA A 45 2.01 5.81 4.41
C ALA A 45 0.61 5.55 3.82
N ARG A 46 0.53 5.35 2.50
CA ARG A 46 -0.74 5.03 1.81
C ARG A 46 -1.35 3.69 2.27
N LEU A 47 -0.52 2.71 2.60
CA LEU A 47 -1.00 1.42 3.13
C LEU A 47 -1.60 1.60 4.52
N LEU A 48 -0.90 2.33 5.38
CA LEU A 48 -1.33 2.61 6.76
C LEU A 48 -2.64 3.40 6.77
N GLU A 49 -2.76 4.44 5.95
CA GLU A 49 -4.01 5.20 5.80
C GLU A 49 -5.18 4.31 5.35
N LYS A 50 -4.93 3.40 4.41
CA LYS A 50 -5.96 2.46 3.92
C LYS A 50 -6.35 1.44 4.99
N GLN A 51 -5.39 0.95 5.76
CA GLN A 51 -5.63 0.03 6.88
C GLN A 51 -6.41 0.72 7.99
N ALA A 52 -6.06 1.96 8.35
CA ALA A 52 -6.78 2.75 9.34
C ALA A 52 -8.25 2.94 8.93
N ARG A 53 -8.52 3.32 7.67
CA ARG A 53 -9.89 3.42 7.16
C ARG A 53 -10.65 2.09 7.20
N LYS A 54 -9.99 0.99 6.85
CA LYS A 54 -10.59 -0.35 6.96
C LYS A 54 -10.89 -0.72 8.41
N ALA A 55 -9.94 -0.51 9.32
CA ALA A 55 -10.10 -0.82 10.74
C ALA A 55 -11.28 -0.05 11.36
N SER A 56 -11.45 1.23 11.03
CA SER A 56 -12.62 2.00 11.47
C SER A 56 -13.92 1.41 10.92
N ALA A 57 -13.98 1.13 9.61
CA ALA A 57 -15.16 0.56 8.98
C ALA A 57 -15.51 -0.85 9.51
N GLU A 58 -14.50 -1.67 9.83
CA GLU A 58 -14.70 -3.00 10.41
C GLU A 58 -15.15 -2.89 11.89
N SER A 59 -14.58 -1.96 12.67
CA SER A 59 -14.97 -1.75 14.07
C SER A 59 -16.42 -1.26 14.25
N GLU A 60 -16.94 -0.48 13.30
CA GLU A 60 -18.35 -0.06 13.30
C GLU A 60 -19.30 -1.21 12.92
N ALA A 61 -18.83 -2.15 12.10
CA ALA A 61 -19.62 -3.31 11.65
C ALA A 61 -19.71 -4.44 12.70
N ILE A 62 -18.84 -4.46 13.73
CA ILE A 62 -18.83 -5.50 14.77
C ILE A 62 -19.56 -5.02 16.04
N THR A 63 -20.50 -4.07 15.95
CA THR A 63 -21.43 -3.86 17.07
C THR A 63 -22.29 -5.12 17.22
N PRO A 64 -22.20 -5.86 18.34
CA PRO A 64 -23.01 -7.05 18.56
C PRO A 64 -24.46 -6.59 18.73
N LYS A 65 -25.24 -6.78 17.67
CA LYS A 65 -26.69 -6.63 17.67
C LYS A 65 -27.32 -7.88 18.29
N ASP A 66 -26.97 -8.18 19.55
CA ASP A 66 -27.54 -9.31 20.29
C ASP A 66 -27.65 -8.96 21.77
N LYS A 67 -28.57 -8.02 22.06
CA LYS A 67 -29.24 -7.91 23.36
C LYS A 67 -30.60 -7.22 23.15
N GLN A 68 -31.57 -7.99 22.67
CA GLN A 68 -32.98 -7.78 23.02
C GLN A 68 -33.26 -8.94 24.00
N GLU A 69 -33.30 -8.73 25.32
CA GLU A 69 -34.54 -8.45 26.10
C GLU A 69 -35.68 -9.34 25.63
N GLU A 70 -36.35 -10.18 26.42
CA GLU A 70 -36.42 -10.56 27.84
C GLU A 70 -37.16 -11.91 27.87
#